data_AF-A0A3B8I6Q2-F1
#
_entry.id   AF-A0A3B8I6Q2-F1
#
_cell.length_a   1.000
_cell.length_b   1.000
_cell.length_c   1.000
_cell.angle_alpha   90.00
_cell.angle_beta   90.00
_cell.angle_gamma   90.00
#
_symmetry.space_group_name_H-M   'P 1'
#
loop_
_entity.id
_entity.type
_entity.pdbx_description
1 polymer ?
#
loop_
_entity_poly.entity_id
_entity_poly.type
_entity_poly.pdbx_seq_one_letter_code
_entity_poly.pdbx_strand_id
1 'polypeptide(L)'
;KLGIEADDISAVYVNAATIEFEMDTLRGTLESALVQFVANELDLISVATKSPLPATDPVSCDVAEDPEDILPYLQDATTSVVVDVNVAQDLEVLSAKVTFGLTVEY
;
A
#
# COMPACT_ATOMS: atom_id res chain seq x y z
N LYS A 1 4.44 23.20 -10.73
CA LYS A 1 3.27 23.28 -9.83
C LYS A 1 2.04 23.31 -10.73
N LEU A 2 1.11 22.36 -10.60
CA LEU A 2 -0.03 22.21 -11.52
C LEU A 2 -1.16 23.24 -11.30
N GLY A 3 -1.04 24.11 -10.29
CA GLY A 3 -1.99 25.22 -10.06
C GLY A 3 -3.27 24.81 -9.33
N ILE A 4 -3.35 23.58 -8.82
CA ILE A 4 -4.49 23.03 -8.06
C ILE A 4 -4.25 23.32 -6.56
N GLU A 5 -5.24 23.88 -5.87
CA GLU A 5 -5.21 24.06 -4.42
C GLU A 5 -5.65 22.76 -3.71
N ALA A 6 -5.22 22.57 -2.46
CA ALA A 6 -5.56 21.33 -1.72
C ALA A 6 -7.08 21.18 -1.52
N ASP A 7 -7.79 22.30 -1.39
CA ASP A 7 -9.24 22.36 -1.19
C ASP A 7 -10.02 22.03 -2.48
N ASP A 8 -9.36 22.04 -3.64
CA ASP A 8 -9.97 21.65 -4.92
C ASP A 8 -9.96 20.13 -5.11
N ILE A 9 -9.23 19.37 -4.29
CA ILE A 9 -9.13 17.91 -4.41
C ILE A 9 -10.41 17.26 -3.88
N SER A 10 -11.16 16.61 -4.75
CA SER A 10 -12.43 15.95 -4.39
C SER A 10 -12.28 14.49 -3.97
N ALA A 11 -11.27 13.79 -4.49
CA ALA A 11 -10.98 12.39 -4.17
C ALA A 11 -9.53 12.00 -4.54
N VAL A 12 -9.00 10.97 -3.88
CA VAL A 12 -7.70 10.37 -4.19
C VAL A 12 -7.82 8.85 -4.20
N TYR A 13 -7.33 8.20 -5.26
CA TYR A 13 -7.39 6.75 -5.44
C TYR A 13 -6.00 6.15 -5.64
N VAL A 14 -5.76 4.97 -5.08
CA VAL A 14 -4.57 4.18 -5.40
C VAL A 14 -4.77 3.49 -6.75
N ASN A 15 -3.92 3.79 -7.73
CA ASN A 15 -3.98 3.19 -9.07
C ASN A 15 -2.82 2.22 -9.36
N ALA A 16 -1.79 2.25 -8.52
CA ALA A 16 -0.67 1.33 -8.56
C ALA A 16 -0.06 1.22 -7.16
N ALA A 17 0.50 0.06 -6.85
CA ALA A 17 1.28 -0.14 -5.64
C ALA A 17 2.45 -1.07 -5.93
N THR A 18 3.62 -0.71 -5.40
CA THR A 18 4.83 -1.54 -5.47
C THR A 18 5.40 -1.69 -4.06
N ILE A 19 5.87 -2.89 -3.73
CA ILE A 19 6.55 -3.18 -2.47
C ILE A 19 7.98 -3.58 -2.79
N GLU A 20 8.93 -2.92 -2.13
CA GLU A 20 10.34 -3.25 -2.11
C GLU A 20 10.67 -3.76 -0.72
N PHE A 21 11.32 -4.91 -0.60
CA PHE A 21 11.70 -5.46 0.70
C PHE A 21 13.22 -5.42 0.86
N GLU A 22 13.70 -4.93 2.00
CA GLU A 22 15.13 -4.70 2.23
C GLU A 22 15.88 -5.97 2.64
N MET A 23 15.78 -7.11 1.92
CA MET A 23 16.69 -8.25 2.14
C MET A 23 16.83 -9.19 0.92
N ASP A 24 18.00 -9.81 0.76
CA ASP A 24 18.26 -10.92 -0.18
C ASP A 24 17.45 -12.21 0.15
N THR A 25 16.80 -12.27 1.32
CA THR A 25 16.13 -13.47 1.89
C THR A 25 14.69 -13.70 1.41
N LEU A 26 14.19 -12.89 0.47
CA LEU A 26 12.79 -12.92 0.02
C LEU A 26 12.40 -14.19 -0.73
N ARG A 27 13.37 -14.89 -1.33
CA ARG A 27 13.08 -16.01 -2.23
C ARG A 27 12.60 -17.24 -1.47
N GLY A 28 11.28 -17.35 -1.33
CA GLY A 28 10.60 -18.51 -0.73
C GLY A 28 10.29 -18.37 0.75
N THR A 29 10.54 -17.21 1.35
CA THR A 29 10.22 -16.95 2.77
C THR A 29 8.93 -16.16 2.93
N LEU A 30 8.61 -15.28 1.99
CA LEU A 30 7.36 -14.52 1.99
C LEU A 30 6.37 -15.15 1.00
N GLU A 31 5.11 -15.28 1.41
CA GLU A 31 4.06 -15.95 0.64
C GLU A 31 3.10 -14.96 -0.01
N SER A 32 2.64 -13.97 0.75
CA SER A 32 1.73 -12.93 0.28
C SER A 32 1.93 -11.63 1.05
N ALA A 33 1.54 -10.51 0.45
CA ALA A 33 1.47 -9.22 1.13
C ALA A 33 0.11 -8.55 0.90
N LEU A 34 -0.39 -7.85 1.91
CA LEU A 34 -1.59 -7.03 1.87
C LEU A 34 -1.24 -5.63 2.38
N VAL A 35 -1.63 -4.60 1.63
CA VAL A 35 -1.38 -3.20 1.96
C VAL A 35 -2.69 -2.53 2.33
N GLN A 36 -2.70 -1.86 3.49
CA GLN A 36 -3.91 -1.29 4.08
C GLN A 36 -3.64 0.11 4.62
N PHE A 37 -4.67 0.95 4.59
CA PHE A 37 -4.71 2.18 5.39
C PHE A 37 -5.56 1.94 6.63
N VAL A 38 -5.05 2.38 7.77
CA VAL A 38 -5.70 2.24 9.07
C VAL A 38 -5.64 3.59 9.78
N ALA A 39 -6.77 4.07 10.26
CA ALA A 39 -6.87 5.26 11.12
C ALA A 39 -7.76 4.93 12.32
N ASN A 40 -7.74 5.77 13.37
CA ASN A 40 -8.47 5.47 14.61
C ASN A 40 -9.99 5.54 14.45
N GLU A 41 -10.47 6.45 13.61
CA GLU A 41 -11.90 6.79 13.47
C GLU A 41 -12.46 6.49 12.07
N LEU A 42 -11.66 5.86 11.21
CA LEU A 42 -12.07 5.41 9.87
C LEU A 42 -12.06 3.89 9.81
N ASP A 43 -12.84 3.34 8.88
CA ASP A 43 -12.80 1.91 8.61
C ASP A 43 -11.42 1.49 8.08
N LEU A 44 -11.04 0.23 8.24
CA LEU A 44 -9.82 -0.28 7.62
C LEU A 44 -10.10 -0.50 6.12
N ILE A 45 -9.20 0.00 5.26
CA ILE A 45 -9.30 -0.23 3.81
C ILE A 45 -8.08 -0.97 3.28
N SER A 46 -8.33 -1.90 2.35
CA SER A 46 -7.29 -2.67 1.68
C SER A 46 -7.11 -2.15 0.28
N VAL A 47 -5.92 -1.65 -0.03
CA VAL A 47 -5.66 -0.90 -1.28
C VAL A 47 -4.85 -1.68 -2.30
N ALA A 48 -4.07 -2.66 -1.86
CA ALA A 48 -3.28 -3.50 -2.74
C ALA A 48 -2.98 -4.84 -2.11
N THR A 49 -2.85 -5.88 -2.92
CA THR A 49 -2.46 -7.21 -2.48
C THR A 49 -1.49 -7.84 -3.47
N LYS A 50 -0.68 -8.78 -3.00
CA LYS A 50 0.03 -9.70 -3.88
C LYS A 50 0.08 -11.09 -3.30
N SER A 51 -0.44 -12.06 -4.06
CA SER A 51 -0.36 -13.48 -3.72
C SER A 51 -0.37 -14.34 -5.00
N PRO A 52 0.60 -15.26 -5.18
CA PRO A 52 1.81 -15.41 -4.38
C PRO A 52 2.79 -14.25 -4.62
N LEU A 53 3.70 -14.00 -3.67
CA LEU A 53 4.80 -13.06 -3.85
C LEU A 53 5.82 -13.61 -4.87
N PRO A 54 6.12 -12.88 -5.96
CA PRO A 54 7.12 -13.31 -6.92
C PRO A 54 8.53 -13.14 -6.34
N ALA A 55 9.48 -13.93 -6.85
CA ALA A 55 10.90 -13.78 -6.53
C ALA A 55 11.58 -12.59 -7.26
N THR A 56 10.80 -11.56 -7.59
CA THR A 56 11.20 -10.35 -8.30
C THR A 56 11.02 -9.14 -7.40
N ASP A 57 11.92 -8.18 -7.49
CA ASP A 57 11.90 -6.95 -6.71
C ASP A 57 12.14 -5.76 -7.66
N PRO A 58 11.34 -4.68 -7.62
CA PRO A 58 10.16 -4.46 -6.78
C PRO A 58 8.97 -5.37 -7.15
N VAL A 59 8.16 -5.70 -6.14
CA VAL A 59 6.92 -6.47 -6.31
C VAL A 59 5.79 -5.54 -6.73
N SER A 60 5.28 -5.71 -7.95
CA SER A 60 4.04 -5.06 -8.38
C SER A 60 2.84 -5.74 -7.73
N CYS A 61 2.05 -4.95 -7.00
CA CYS A 61 0.83 -5.41 -6.35
C CYS A 61 -0.38 -5.21 -7.26
N ASP A 62 -1.39 -6.03 -7.01
CA ASP A 62 -2.69 -5.94 -7.64
C ASP A 62 -3.53 -4.97 -6.78
N VAL A 63 -3.97 -3.87 -7.38
CA VAL A 63 -4.85 -2.87 -6.74
C VAL A 63 -6.31 -3.24 -6.97
N ALA A 64 -7.21 -2.78 -6.10
CA ALA A 64 -8.64 -3.05 -6.25
C ALA A 64 -9.19 -2.51 -7.59
N GLU A 65 -10.07 -3.26 -8.25
CA GLU A 65 -10.75 -2.80 -9.47
C GLU A 65 -11.65 -1.59 -9.21
N ASP A 66 -12.28 -1.56 -8.02
CA ASP A 66 -13.05 -0.44 -7.50
C ASP A 66 -12.28 0.21 -6.34
N PRO A 67 -11.37 1.18 -6.62
CA PRO A 67 -10.54 1.77 -5.59
C PRO A 67 -11.38 2.65 -4.64
N GLU A 68 -11.15 2.48 -3.34
CA GLU A 68 -11.73 3.34 -2.32
C GLU A 68 -11.03 4.70 -2.29
N ASP A 69 -11.79 5.76 -1.97
CA ASP A 69 -11.23 7.11 -1.80
C ASP A 69 -10.39 7.16 -0.53
N ILE A 70 -9.09 7.40 -0.70
CA ILE A 70 -8.13 7.49 0.39
C ILE A 70 -7.96 8.92 0.93
N LEU A 71 -8.60 9.93 0.33
CA LEU A 71 -8.47 11.32 0.77
C LEU A 71 -8.77 11.51 2.27
N PRO A 72 -9.81 10.90 2.87
CA PRO A 72 -10.06 11.00 4.31
C PRO A 72 -8.87 10.49 5.15
N TYR A 73 -8.21 9.42 4.71
CA TYR A 73 -7.05 8.84 5.39
C TYR A 73 -5.81 9.75 5.25
N LEU A 74 -5.62 10.39 4.09
CA LEU A 74 -4.51 11.33 3.89
C LEU A 74 -4.65 12.61 4.74
N GLN A 75 -5.87 12.96 5.14
CA GLN A 75 -6.18 14.11 6.00
C GLN A 75 -6.17 13.76 7.49
N ASP A 76 -6.28 12.49 7.86
CA ASP A 76 -6.22 12.02 9.24
C ASP A 76 -4.77 11.81 9.69
N ALA A 77 -4.36 12.54 10.72
CA ALA A 77 -3.00 12.47 11.28
C ALA A 77 -2.68 11.16 12.02
N THR A 78 -3.70 10.36 12.34
CA THR A 78 -3.57 9.03 12.97
C THR A 78 -3.37 7.91 11.95
N THR A 79 -3.54 8.22 10.66
CA THR A 79 -3.40 7.24 9.58
C THR A 79 -2.02 6.62 9.56
N SER A 80 -2.01 5.30 9.50
CA SER A 80 -0.84 4.48 9.27
C SER A 80 -1.06 3.59 8.06
N VAL A 81 -0.01 3.41 7.25
CA VAL A 81 0.02 2.38 6.21
C VAL A 81 0.56 1.11 6.84
N VAL A 82 -0.21 0.03 6.74
CA VAL A 82 0.16 -1.29 7.24
C VAL A 82 0.44 -2.20 6.06
N VAL A 83 1.54 -2.94 6.14
CA VAL A 83 1.85 -4.04 5.23
C VAL A 83 1.80 -5.32 6.03
N ASP A 84 0.75 -6.10 5.83
CA ASP A 84 0.63 -7.44 6.40
C ASP A 84 1.29 -8.44 5.45
N VAL A 85 2.22 -9.25 5.96
CA VAL A 85 3.04 -10.16 5.18
C VAL A 85 2.96 -11.55 5.78
N ASN A 86 2.47 -12.50 4.98
CA ASN A 86 2.50 -13.91 5.35
C ASN A 86 3.88 -14.48 5.06
N VAL A 87 4.44 -15.18 6.05
CA VAL A 87 5.79 -15.75 6.00
C VAL A 87 5.72 -17.27 6.18
N ALA A 88 6.45 -18.00 5.33
CA ALA A 88 6.55 -19.45 5.39
C ALA A 88 7.53 -19.95 6.48
N GLN A 89 8.43 -19.07 6.93
CA GLN A 89 9.43 -19.36 7.95
C GLN A 89 9.58 -18.15 8.88
N ASP A 90 10.05 -18.40 10.11
CA ASP A 90 10.31 -17.33 11.07
C ASP A 90 11.35 -16.34 10.53
N LEU A 91 11.04 -15.06 10.66
CA LEU A 91 11.92 -13.94 10.33
C LEU A 91 12.11 -13.07 11.56
N GLU A 92 13.36 -12.71 11.86
CA GLU A 92 13.68 -11.85 13.00
C GLU A 92 13.31 -10.38 12.73
N VAL A 93 13.55 -9.89 11.52
CA VAL A 93 13.27 -8.52 11.10
C VAL A 93 12.80 -8.51 9.64
N LEU A 94 11.73 -7.78 9.38
CA LEU A 94 11.24 -7.49 8.03
C LEU A 94 11.12 -5.98 7.86
N SER A 95 11.69 -5.45 6.79
CA SER A 95 11.55 -4.05 6.39
C SER A 95 11.03 -3.99 4.97
N ALA A 96 10.00 -3.18 4.77
CA ALA A 96 9.32 -3.02 3.49
C ALA A 96 9.10 -1.53 3.21
N LYS A 97 9.26 -1.16 1.95
CA LYS A 97 8.94 0.15 1.43
C LYS A 97 7.83 0.00 0.40
N VAL A 98 6.73 0.69 0.63
CA VAL A 98 5.61 0.75 -0.33
C VAL A 98 5.67 2.06 -1.09
N THR A 99 5.49 1.98 -2.41
CA THR A 99 5.32 3.15 -3.27
C THR A 99 3.97 3.06 -3.97
N PHE A 100 3.16 4.11 -3.85
CA PHE A 100 1.84 4.21 -4.47
C PHE A 100 1.88 5.11 -5.70
N GLY A 101 1.18 4.70 -6.75
CA GLY A 101 0.66 5.58 -7.79
C GLY A 101 -0.73 6.05 -7.38
N LEU A 102 -0.98 7.35 -7.48
CA LEU A 102 -2.25 7.96 -7.09
C LEU A 102 -2.92 8.61 -8.30
N THR A 103 -4.23 8.44 -8.40
CA THR A 103 -5.11 9.28 -9.22
C THR A 103 -5.72 10.32 -8.30
N VAL A 104 -5.62 11.60 -8.67
CA VAL A 104 -6.17 12.71 -7.90
C VAL A 104 -7.27 13.36 -8.75
N GLU A 105 -8.47 13.44 -8.20
CA GLU A 105 -9.59 14.17 -8.79
C GLU A 105 -9.66 15.59 -8.23
N TYR A 106 -9.88 16.56 -9.12
CA TYR A 106 -9.89 18.01 -8.85
C TYR A 106 -10.79 18.74 -9.85
#